data_AF-M0DI64-F1
#
_entry.id   AF-M0DI64-F1
#
_cell.length_a   1.000
_cell.length_b   1.000
_cell.length_c   1.000
_cell.angle_alpha   90.00
_cell.angle_beta   90.00
_cell.angle_gamma   90.00
#
_symmetry.space_group_name_H-M   'P 1'
#
loop_
_entity.id
_entity.type
_entity.pdbx_description
1 polymer ?
#
loop_
_entity_poly.entity_id
_entity_poly.type
_entity_poly.pdbx_seq_one_letter_code
_entity_poly.pdbx_strand_id
1 'polypeptide(L)' 'MTVEVERSNETRHLVDYADSDLRDTLAALPSGTTIPVSLSRVGARSNVWRVESLHRQAPVGGPNRAAPASN' A
#
# COMPACT_ATOMS: atom_id res chain seq x y z
N MET A 1 -3.23 -12.62 3.45
CA MET A 1 -2.92 -11.91 2.18
C MET A 1 -1.40 -11.78 2.05
N THR A 2 -0.84 -11.79 0.85
CA THR A 2 0.60 -11.54 0.63
C THR A 2 0.80 -10.24 -0.11
N VAL A 3 1.80 -9.47 0.29
CA VAL A 3 2.18 -8.21 -0.36
C VAL A 3 3.68 -8.20 -0.62
N GLU A 4 4.09 -7.45 -1.61
CA GLU A 4 5.49 -7.18 -1.89
C GLU A 4 5.82 -5.75 -1.46
N VAL A 5 6.94 -5.59 -0.75
CA VAL A 5 7.45 -4.27 -0.37
C VAL A 5 8.20 -3.70 -1.56
N GLU A 6 7.64 -2.67 -2.19
CA GLU A 6 8.20 -2.04 -3.39
C GLU A 6 9.68 -1.66 -3.23
N ARG A 7 10.10 -1.13 -2.08
CA ARG A 7 11.48 -0.70 -1.86
C ARG A 7 12.49 -1.84 -1.70
N SER A 8 12.08 -3.01 -1.25
CA SER A 8 13.00 -4.12 -0.91
C SER A 8 12.73 -5.39 -1.70
N ASN A 9 11.69 -5.44 -2.52
CA ASN A 9 11.18 -6.65 -3.19
C ASN A 9 10.95 -7.80 -2.19
N GLU A 10 10.61 -7.45 -0.94
CA GLU A 10 10.40 -8.40 0.14
C GLU A 10 8.93 -8.83 0.15
N THR A 11 8.68 -10.13 0.00
CA THR A 11 7.33 -10.68 0.19
C THR A 11 7.00 -10.76 1.68
N ARG A 12 5.86 -10.22 2.09
CA ARG A 12 5.37 -10.23 3.48
C ARG A 12 3.98 -10.86 3.56
N HIS A 13 3.75 -11.64 4.62
CA HIS A 13 2.46 -12.27 4.89
C HIS A 13 1.65 -11.43 5.87
N LEU A 14 0.55 -10.84 5.40
CA LEU A 14 -0.39 -10.11 6.23
C LEU A 14 -1.37 -11.10 6.86
N VAL A 15 -1.34 -11.16 8.19
CA VAL A 15 -2.15 -12.08 9.00
C VAL A 15 -3.13 -11.35 9.92
N ASP A 16 -2.91 -10.06 10.15
CA ASP A 16 -3.70 -9.25 11.08
C ASP A 16 -3.87 -7.82 10.55
N TYR A 17 -4.91 -7.14 11.02
CA TYR A 17 -5.29 -5.80 10.59
C TYR A 17 -5.73 -4.99 11.82
N ALA A 18 -5.48 -3.68 11.81
CA ALA A 18 -5.92 -2.80 12.89
C ALA A 18 -7.43 -2.81 13.07
N ASP A 19 -8.16 -2.86 11.96
CA ASP A 19 -9.61 -2.84 11.89
C ASP A 19 -10.11 -3.64 10.67
N SER A 20 -11.40 -3.99 10.68
CA SER A 20 -12.05 -4.75 9.62
C SER A 20 -12.17 -3.98 8.31
N ASP A 21 -12.36 -2.67 8.37
CA ASP A 21 -12.54 -1.83 7.18
C ASP A 21 -11.23 -1.76 6.37
N LEU A 22 -10.08 -1.78 7.04
CA LEU A 22 -8.76 -1.87 6.43
C LEU A 22 -8.59 -3.17 5.66
N ARG A 23 -9.04 -4.29 6.25
CA ARG A 23 -8.99 -5.60 5.61
C ARG A 23 -9.86 -5.61 4.35
N ASP A 24 -11.07 -5.09 4.44
CA ASP A 24 -12.02 -5.07 3.31
C ASP A 24 -11.53 -4.14 2.19
N THR A 25 -10.99 -2.97 2.56
CA THR A 25 -10.37 -2.04 1.61
C THR A 25 -9.22 -2.70 0.87
N LEU A 26 -8.32 -3.38 1.58
CA LEU A 26 -7.18 -4.06 0.97
C LEU A 26 -7.60 -5.26 0.11
N ALA A 27 -8.63 -6.00 0.52
CA ALA A 27 -9.18 -7.12 -0.24
C ALA A 27 -9.87 -6.67 -1.53
N ALA A 28 -10.41 -5.45 -1.56
CA ALA A 28 -11.05 -4.86 -2.73
C ALA A 28 -10.05 -4.31 -3.77
N LEU A 29 -8.77 -4.14 -3.41
CA LEU A 29 -7.77 -3.62 -4.32
C LEU A 29 -7.39 -4.65 -5.41
N PRO A 30 -7.27 -4.23 -6.68
CA PRO A 30 -6.72 -5.08 -7.71
C PRO A 30 -5.29 -5.52 -7.39
N SER A 31 -4.95 -6.75 -7.76
CA SER A 31 -3.57 -7.24 -7.72
C SER A 31 -2.64 -6.31 -8.51
N GLY A 32 -1.46 -5.99 -7.97
CA GLY A 32 -0.50 -5.07 -8.59
C GLY A 32 -0.71 -3.60 -8.19
N THR A 33 -1.68 -3.29 -7.34
CA THR A 33 -1.84 -1.94 -6.77
C THR A 33 -0.77 -1.66 -5.73
N THR A 34 0.03 -0.61 -5.94
CA THR A 34 1.02 -0.12 -4.97
C THR A 34 0.41 0.97 -4.10
N ILE A 35 0.39 0.75 -2.79
CA ILE A 35 -0.15 1.69 -1.80
C ILE A 35 0.80 1.81 -0.59
N PRO A 36 0.96 3.01 -0.02
CA PRO A 36 1.70 3.17 1.22
C PRO A 36 0.85 2.72 2.41
N VAL A 37 1.41 1.79 3.17
CA VAL A 37 0.79 1.23 4.38
C VAL A 37 1.80 1.23 5.52
N SER A 38 1.31 1.39 6.74
CA SER A 38 2.08 1.11 7.96
C SER A 38 1.92 -0.36 8.33
N LEU A 39 3.04 -1.04 8.54
CA LEU A 39 3.08 -2.45 8.93
C LEU A 39 3.85 -2.62 10.24
N SER A 40 3.34 -3.43 11.15
CA SER A 40 4.04 -3.89 12.35
C SER A 40 4.21 -5.41 12.35
N ARG A 41 5.33 -5.88 12.89
CA ARG A 41 5.66 -7.31 12.83
C ARG A 41 4.94 -8.06 13.95
N VAL A 42 4.24 -9.14 13.60
CA VAL A 42 3.53 -9.98 14.57
C VAL A 42 4.46 -11.12 14.99
N GLY A 43 5.34 -10.83 15.94
CA GLY A 43 6.26 -11.80 16.53
C GLY A 43 7.72 -11.69 16.06
N ALA A 44 8.59 -12.44 16.74
CA ALA A 44 10.04 -12.25 16.65
C ALA A 44 10.72 -13.01 15.48
N ARG A 45 10.17 -14.15 15.06
CA ARG A 45 10.82 -15.04 14.07
C ARG A 45 10.02 -15.25 12.77
N SER A 46 8.75 -14.88 12.76
CA SER A 46 7.87 -15.12 11.61
C SER A 46 7.88 -13.93 10.66
N ASN A 47 7.77 -14.18 9.36
CA ASN A 47 7.57 -13.14 8.35
C ASN A 47 6.09 -12.77 8.23
N VAL A 48 5.46 -12.55 9.38
CA VAL A 48 4.03 -12.25 9.49
C VAL A 48 3.86 -10.85 10.06
N TRP A 49 2.93 -10.12 9.47
CA TRP A 49 2.79 -8.69 9.66
C TRP A 49 1.32 -8.33 9.88
N ARG A 50 1.12 -7.31 10.70
CA ARG A 50 -0.15 -6.63 10.94
C ARG A 50 -0.14 -5.33 10.16
N VAL A 51 -1.25 -5.04 9.49
CA VAL A 51 -1.46 -3.72 8.88
C VAL A 51 -2.02 -2.77 9.93
N GLU A 52 -1.35 -1.65 10.15
CA GLU A 52 -1.79 -0.67 11.15
C GLU A 52 -2.63 0.45 10.55
N SER A 53 -2.26 0.94 9.37
CA SER A 53 -3.00 2.00 8.70
C SER A 53 -2.65 2.08 7.21
N LEU A 54 -3.59 2.63 6.44
CA LEU A 54 -3.41 3.00 5.05
C LEU A 54 -3.14 4.50 4.99
N HIS A 55 -2.04 4.90 4.35
CA HIS A 55 -1.81 6.30 4.04
C HIS A 55 -2.56 6.60 2.75
N ARG A 56 -3.56 7.50 2.79
CA ARG A 56 -4.11 8.03 1.55
C ARG A 56 -2.99 8.78 0.84
N GLN A 57 -2.48 8.24 -0.25
CA GLN A 57 -1.83 9.10 -1.23
C GLN A 57 -2.94 10.00 -1.76
N ALA A 58 -2.82 11.30 -1.52
CA ALA A 58 -3.46 12.24 -2.41
C ALA A 58 -3.05 11.81 -3.83
N PRO A 59 -3.98 11.75 -4.79
CA PRO A 59 -3.59 11.56 -6.17
C PRO A 59 -2.50 12.59 -6.44
N VAL A 60 -1.31 12.16 -6.85
CA VAL A 60 -0.31 13.07 -7.39
C VAL A 60 -0.89 13.52 -8.73
N GLY A 61 -1.84 14.46 -8.64
CA GLY A 61 -2.45 15.15 -9.74
C GLY A 61 -1.40 16.09 -10.30
N GLY A 62 -0.53 15.54 -11.15
CA GLY A 62 0.09 16.34 -12.17
C GLY A 62 -0.97 16.68 -13.21
N PRO A 63 -1.26 17.97 -13.40
CA PRO A 63 -1.28 18.47 -14.76
C PRO A 63 -0.50 19.78 -14.81
N ASN A 64 0.80 19.70 -15.10
CA ASN A 64 1.43 20.84 -15.78
C ASN A 64 2.39 20.36 -16.87
N ARG A 65 1.81 19.67 -17.86
CA ARG A 65 2.33 19.72 -19.22
C ARG A 65 1.27 20.39 -20.09
N ALA A 66 1.05 21.68 -19.86
CA ALA A 66 0.41 22.57 -20.82
C ALA A 66 1.47 23.50 -21.43
N ALA A 67 2.30 22.92 -22.29
CA ALA A 67 2.78 23.62 -23.48
C ALA A 67 2.37 22.70 -24.64
N PRO A 68 1.65 23.20 -25.67
CA PRO A 68 2.22 24.19 -26.57
C PRO A 68 1.22 25.25 -27.11
N ALA A 69 1.75 26.38 -27.59
CA ALA A 69 1.54 26.94 -28.93
C ALA A 69 1.67 28.47 -28.95
N SER A 70 2.43 28.93 -29.94
CA SER A 70 2.77 30.30 -30.31
C SER A 70 1.58 31.23 -30.53
N ASN A 71 1.75 32.51 -30.21
CA ASN A 71 1.31 33.64 -31.04
C ASN A 71 2.16 34.88 -30.73
#